data_AF-A0A6C0HTM1-F1
#
_entry.id   AF-A0A6C0HTM1-F1
#
_cell.length_a   1.000
_cell.length_b   1.000
_cell.length_c   1.000
_cell.angle_alpha   90.00
_cell.angle_beta   90.00
_cell.angle_gamma   90.00
#
_symmetry.space_group_name_H-M   'P 1'
#
loop_
_entity.id
_entity.type
_entity.pdbx_description
1 polymer ?
#
loop_
_entity_poly.entity_id
_entity_poly.type
_entity_poly.pdbx_seq_one_letter_code
_entity_poly.pdbx_strand_id
1 'polypeptide(L)'
;MSAIIENELSVFIPSVRRELQEKDFAEMFCDWGIIDRVDFVEMTPPKSNWVKAFVHFERIYESDNMVFTVQYLENNNANVVYDYTMGGLDGTNIDNYSMNIYKNHCPVPKTTLNIHQLATNLDILKETTEKSLEEANQKIAEQEEKIQDLRQQLYEQEEKIQDLRQQLYEQDRIVRLLMSQKDFD
;
A
#
# COMPACT_ATOMS: atom_id res chain seq x y z
N MET A 1 -28.21 -16.69 18.72
CA MET A 1 -27.24 -17.25 17.75
C MET A 1 -26.47 -16.06 17.21
N SER A 2 -25.29 -15.78 17.76
CA SER A 2 -24.44 -14.68 17.31
C SER A 2 -23.68 -15.09 16.05
N ALA A 3 -23.73 -14.24 15.04
CA ALA A 3 -22.95 -14.37 13.83
C ALA A 3 -21.53 -13.86 14.12
N ILE A 4 -20.55 -14.75 13.99
CA ILE A 4 -19.13 -14.48 14.15
C ILE A 4 -18.72 -13.45 13.10
N ILE A 5 -18.20 -12.29 13.52
CA ILE A 5 -17.41 -11.44 12.63
C ILE A 5 -16.00 -12.05 12.63
N GLU A 6 -15.64 -12.78 11.57
CA GLU A 6 -14.30 -13.33 11.33
C GLU A 6 -13.27 -12.24 10.95
N ASN A 7 -13.31 -11.08 11.62
CA ASN A 7 -12.32 -10.04 11.39
C ASN A 7 -11.22 -10.16 12.46
N GLU A 8 -10.08 -10.72 12.06
CA GLU A 8 -8.82 -10.59 12.80
C GLU A 8 -8.45 -9.09 12.89
N LEU A 9 -8.89 -8.41 13.95
CA LEU A 9 -8.50 -7.03 14.18
C LEU A 9 -7.06 -6.99 14.70
N SER A 10 -6.26 -6.16 14.05
CA SER A 10 -4.98 -5.71 14.57
C SER A 10 -4.96 -4.20 14.62
N VAL A 11 -4.46 -3.66 15.74
CA VAL A 11 -4.34 -2.21 15.95
C VAL A 11 -2.90 -1.80 16.18
N PHE A 12 -2.59 -0.57 15.78
CA PHE A 12 -1.29 0.07 15.92
C PHE A 12 -1.37 1.20 16.93
N ILE A 13 -0.43 1.23 17.87
CA ILE A 13 -0.31 2.24 18.92
C ILE A 13 1.07 2.91 18.77
N PRO A 14 1.14 4.18 18.35
CA PRO A 14 2.42 4.81 17.98
C PRO A 14 3.35 5.07 19.16
N SER A 15 2.81 5.21 20.37
CA SER A 15 3.58 5.55 21.57
C SER A 15 3.00 4.85 22.79
N VAL A 16 3.74 3.87 23.31
CA VAL A 16 3.47 3.22 24.60
C VAL A 16 4.74 3.21 25.45
N ARG A 17 4.59 3.17 26.78
CA ARG A 17 5.75 3.08 27.67
C ARG A 17 6.43 1.73 27.50
N ARG A 18 7.78 1.73 27.47
CA ARG A 18 8.62 0.52 27.31
C ARG A 18 8.42 -0.51 28.44
N GLU A 19 8.02 -0.06 29.62
CA GLU A 19 7.81 -0.93 30.78
C GLU A 19 6.57 -1.83 30.66
N LEU A 20 5.60 -1.44 29.83
CA LEU A 20 4.37 -2.19 29.62
C LEU A 20 4.67 -3.54 28.97
N GLN A 21 4.05 -4.58 29.50
CA GLN A 21 4.12 -5.95 29.05
C GLN A 21 2.78 -6.37 28.44
N GLU A 22 2.77 -7.46 27.69
CA GLU A 22 1.55 -8.00 27.07
C GLU A 22 0.37 -8.18 28.04
N LYS A 23 0.64 -8.58 29.29
CA LYS A 23 -0.39 -8.68 30.35
C LYS A 23 -1.09 -7.34 30.64
N ASP A 24 -0.38 -6.22 30.54
CA ASP A 24 -0.92 -4.90 30.84
C ASP A 24 -1.87 -4.48 29.71
N PHE A 25 -1.54 -4.86 28.47
CA PHE A 25 -2.43 -4.70 27.31
C PHE A 25 -3.68 -5.59 27.44
N ALA A 26 -3.55 -6.81 27.95
CA ALA A 26 -4.70 -7.69 28.18
C ALA A 26 -5.67 -7.10 29.20
N GLU A 27 -5.16 -6.41 30.23
CA GLU A 27 -5.99 -5.66 31.18
C GLU A 27 -6.60 -4.41 30.55
N MET A 28 -5.79 -3.61 29.83
CA MET A 28 -6.24 -2.39 29.14
C MET A 28 -7.35 -2.67 28.12
N PHE A 29 -7.22 -3.74 27.34
CA PHE A 29 -8.15 -4.06 26.26
C PHE A 29 -9.13 -5.17 26.64
N CYS A 30 -9.32 -5.43 27.94
CA CYS A 30 -10.20 -6.51 28.41
C CYS A 30 -11.65 -6.35 27.93
N ASP A 31 -12.13 -5.12 27.73
CA ASP A 31 -13.47 -4.82 27.21
C ASP A 31 -13.57 -4.92 25.68
N TRP A 32 -12.43 -4.95 24.98
CA TRP A 32 -12.38 -5.01 23.52
C TRP A 32 -12.43 -6.45 23.01
N GLY A 33 -11.74 -7.36 23.69
CA GLY A 33 -11.68 -8.76 23.29
C GLY A 33 -10.52 -9.53 23.90
N ILE A 34 -10.22 -10.67 23.29
CA ILE A 34 -9.11 -11.55 23.65
C ILE A 34 -7.92 -11.21 22.77
N ILE A 35 -6.79 -10.86 23.39
CA ILE A 35 -5.52 -10.59 22.71
C ILE A 35 -4.82 -11.93 22.39
N ASP A 36 -4.40 -12.14 21.14
CA ASP A 36 -3.54 -13.26 20.73
C ASP A 36 -2.07 -12.97 21.05
N ARG A 37 -1.60 -11.75 20.75
CA ARG A 37 -0.23 -11.29 21.04
C ARG A 37 -0.07 -9.77 20.92
N VAL A 38 1.05 -9.27 21.45
CA VAL A 38 1.49 -7.88 21.30
C VAL A 38 2.93 -7.82 20.77
N ASP A 39 3.11 -7.16 19.63
CA ASP A 39 4.42 -6.98 19.01
C ASP A 39 4.95 -5.56 19.31
N PHE A 40 6.11 -5.47 19.98
CA PHE A 40 6.75 -4.19 20.31
C PHE A 40 7.84 -3.84 19.29
N VAL A 41 7.85 -2.59 18.83
CA VAL A 41 8.83 -2.08 17.85
C VAL A 41 9.49 -0.82 18.37
N GLU A 42 10.82 -0.79 18.28
CA GLU A 42 11.62 0.37 18.68
C GLU A 42 11.25 1.63 17.87
N MET A 43 11.29 2.78 18.53
CA MET A 43 11.12 4.06 17.83
C MET A 43 12.39 4.40 17.04
N THR A 44 12.23 5.09 15.91
CA THR A 44 13.36 5.62 15.13
C THR A 44 13.13 7.13 14.92
N PRO A 45 14.00 8.01 15.46
CA PRO A 45 15.12 7.71 16.36
C PRO A 45 14.65 7.13 17.72
N PRO A 46 15.51 6.36 18.41
CA PRO A 46 15.16 5.76 19.69
C PRO A 46 14.86 6.83 20.74
N LYS A 47 13.65 6.80 21.30
CA LYS A 47 13.30 7.52 22.53
C LYS A 47 13.44 6.54 23.68
N SER A 48 14.15 6.92 24.75
CA SER A 48 14.59 5.97 25.78
C SER A 48 13.46 5.16 26.41
N ASN A 49 12.27 5.76 26.58
CA ASN A 49 11.19 5.17 27.38
C ASN A 49 9.93 4.83 26.58
N TRP A 50 9.93 5.00 25.26
CA TRP A 50 8.76 4.81 24.42
C TRP A 50 9.03 3.83 23.29
N VAL A 51 8.05 2.99 23.00
CA VAL A 51 8.05 2.03 21.89
C VAL A 51 6.73 2.15 21.13
N LYS A 52 6.69 1.58 19.93
CA LYS A 52 5.46 1.32 19.20
C LYS A 52 4.93 -0.06 19.60
N ALA A 53 3.62 -0.24 19.59
CA ALA A 53 3.01 -1.55 19.83
C ALA A 53 2.00 -1.88 18.72
N PHE A 54 1.93 -3.16 18.38
CA PHE A 54 0.88 -3.74 17.55
C PHE A 54 0.15 -4.78 18.38
N VAL A 55 -1.15 -4.61 18.55
CA VAL A 55 -1.99 -5.52 19.33
C VAL A 55 -2.82 -6.33 18.36
N HIS A 56 -2.73 -7.66 18.47
CA HIS A 56 -3.46 -8.60 17.63
C HIS A 56 -4.52 -9.29 18.47
N PHE A 57 -5.79 -9.18 18.06
CA PHE A 57 -6.89 -9.81 18.76
C PHE A 57 -7.17 -11.19 18.15
N GLU A 58 -7.23 -12.22 19.01
CA GLU A 58 -7.77 -13.54 18.63
C GLU A 58 -9.27 -13.40 18.35
N ARG A 59 -9.95 -12.61 19.18
CA ARG A 59 -11.39 -12.38 19.08
C ARG A 59 -11.76 -11.02 19.64
N ILE A 60 -12.66 -10.33 18.97
CA ILE A 60 -13.26 -9.08 19.46
C ILE A 60 -14.65 -9.40 20.04
N TYR A 61 -15.05 -8.68 21.08
CA TYR A 61 -16.41 -8.80 21.62
C TYR A 61 -17.45 -8.09 20.75
N GLU A 62 -18.60 -8.73 20.57
CA GLU A 62 -19.75 -8.18 19.85
C GLU A 62 -20.56 -7.23 20.75
N SER A 63 -19.95 -6.14 21.22
CA SER A 63 -20.67 -5.05 21.87
C SER A 63 -20.92 -3.91 20.89
N ASP A 64 -22.01 -3.17 21.06
CA ASP A 64 -22.34 -2.02 20.19
C ASP A 64 -21.17 -1.02 20.11
N ASN A 65 -20.49 -0.81 21.24
CA ASN A 65 -19.30 0.05 21.33
C ASN A 65 -18.14 -0.48 20.46
N MET A 66 -17.88 -1.79 20.47
CA MET A 66 -16.79 -2.38 19.70
C MET A 66 -17.11 -2.45 18.21
N VAL A 67 -18.35 -2.74 17.83
CA VAL A 67 -18.80 -2.67 16.43
C VAL A 67 -18.58 -1.26 15.88
N PHE A 68 -18.97 -0.23 16.64
CA PHE A 68 -18.74 1.17 16.25
C PHE A 68 -17.24 1.49 16.16
N THR A 69 -16.44 1.06 17.13
CA THR A 69 -14.99 1.32 17.18
C THR A 69 -14.27 0.70 15.99
N VAL A 70 -14.57 -0.55 15.64
CA VAL A 70 -14.02 -1.24 14.47
C VAL A 70 -14.40 -0.49 13.19
N GLN A 71 -15.68 -0.18 13.00
CA GLN A 71 -16.14 0.57 11.82
C GLN A 71 -15.49 1.95 11.71
N TYR A 72 -15.25 2.63 12.85
CA TYR A 72 -14.60 3.93 12.88
C TYR A 72 -13.13 3.84 12.46
N LEU A 73 -12.39 2.84 12.97
CA LEU A 73 -11.00 2.58 12.61
C LEU A 73 -10.85 2.16 11.13
N GLU A 74 -11.82 1.41 10.60
CA GLU A 74 -11.80 0.94 9.20
C GLU A 74 -12.08 2.05 8.19
N ASN A 75 -13.05 2.91 8.45
CA ASN A 75 -13.56 3.83 7.43
C ASN A 75 -12.84 5.18 7.38
N ASN A 76 -12.28 5.66 8.49
CA ASN A 76 -11.86 7.05 8.58
C ASN A 76 -10.34 7.26 8.55
N ASN A 77 -9.53 6.20 8.48
CA ASN A 77 -8.08 6.26 8.75
C ASN A 77 -7.76 7.08 10.02
N ALA A 78 -8.71 7.11 10.95
CA ALA A 78 -8.72 7.96 12.12
C ALA A 78 -8.16 7.19 13.32
N ASN A 79 -7.70 7.93 14.32
CA ASN A 79 -7.36 7.35 15.61
C ASN A 79 -8.56 7.33 16.54
N VAL A 80 -8.65 6.29 17.34
CA VAL A 80 -9.46 6.26 18.55
C VAL A 80 -8.55 6.67 19.71
N VAL A 81 -8.96 7.68 20.47
CA VAL A 81 -8.31 8.00 21.75
C VAL A 81 -8.87 7.05 22.79
N TYR A 82 -7.99 6.27 23.40
CA TYR A 82 -8.34 5.33 24.45
C TYR A 82 -7.70 5.78 25.76
N ASP A 83 -8.55 6.14 26.71
CA ASP A 83 -8.14 6.53 28.04
C ASP A 83 -8.28 5.34 28.98
N TYR A 84 -7.18 4.94 29.59
CA TYR A 84 -7.12 3.86 30.56
C TYR A 84 -6.51 4.34 31.86
N THR A 85 -7.11 3.94 32.96
CA THR A 85 -6.62 4.26 34.30
C THR A 85 -6.00 3.00 34.91
N MET A 86 -4.67 2.96 34.99
CA MET A 86 -3.97 1.88 35.69
C MET A 86 -4.10 2.11 37.20
N GLY A 87 -4.79 1.22 37.90
CA GLY A 87 -4.78 1.20 39.35
C GLY A 87 -3.46 0.62 39.85
N GLY A 88 -2.64 1.42 40.54
CA GLY A 88 -1.56 0.85 41.37
C GLY A 88 -2.16 -0.17 42.35
N LEU A 89 -1.46 -1.27 42.59
CA LEU A 89 -1.88 -2.35 43.51
C LEU A 89 -2.21 -1.86 44.94
N ASP A 90 -1.82 -0.63 45.29
CA ASP A 90 -2.04 0.03 46.58
C ASP A 90 -3.01 1.24 46.52
N GLY A 91 -3.57 1.56 45.35
CA GLY A 91 -4.49 2.68 45.16
C GLY A 91 -3.85 4.09 45.29
N THR A 92 -2.52 4.19 45.35
CA THR A 92 -1.83 5.47 45.64
C THR A 92 -1.20 6.15 44.43
N ASN A 93 -0.99 5.43 43.32
CA ASN A 93 -0.58 6.02 42.04
C ASN A 93 -1.57 5.61 40.95
N ILE A 94 -2.39 6.58 40.55
CA ILE A 94 -3.32 6.46 39.43
C ILE A 94 -2.65 7.13 38.23
N ASP A 95 -2.02 6.34 37.38
CA ASP A 95 -1.53 6.85 36.10
C ASP A 95 -2.66 6.76 35.07
N ASN A 96 -3.08 7.92 34.55
CA ASN A 96 -3.99 7.99 33.41
C ASN A 96 -3.19 7.90 32.11
N TYR A 97 -3.44 6.85 31.35
CA TYR A 97 -2.84 6.60 30.05
C TYR A 97 -3.84 6.95 28.96
N SER A 98 -3.56 8.00 28.20
CA SER A 98 -4.28 8.31 26.98
C SER A 98 -3.45 7.85 25.78
N MET A 99 -4.00 6.95 24.98
CA MET A 99 -3.32 6.35 23.82
C MET A 99 -4.09 6.60 22.54
N ASN A 100 -3.36 6.88 21.46
CA ASN A 100 -3.94 6.94 20.13
C ASN A 100 -3.84 5.57 19.47
N ILE A 101 -4.99 5.01 19.08
CA ILE A 101 -5.11 3.67 18.48
C ILE A 101 -5.51 3.84 17.03
N TYR A 102 -4.76 3.18 16.14
CA TYR A 102 -4.98 3.20 14.70
C TYR A 102 -5.24 1.79 14.19
N LYS A 103 -5.88 1.66 13.02
CA LYS A 103 -5.93 0.39 12.30
C LYS A 103 -4.51 -0.04 11.90
N ASN A 104 -4.16 -1.30 12.14
CA ASN A 104 -2.96 -1.88 11.56
C ASN A 104 -3.27 -2.30 10.11
N HIS A 105 -2.69 -1.58 9.14
CA HIS A 105 -2.95 -1.83 7.72
C HIS A 105 -2.19 -3.04 7.16
N CYS A 106 -1.10 -3.45 7.82
CA CYS A 106 -0.26 -4.56 7.39
C CYS A 106 0.04 -5.46 8.59
N PRO A 107 -0.96 -6.18 9.13
CA PRO A 107 -0.72 -7.12 10.22
C PRO A 107 0.26 -8.20 9.76
N VAL A 108 1.32 -8.39 10.53
CA VAL A 108 2.27 -9.47 10.28
C VAL A 108 1.57 -10.79 10.67
N PRO A 109 1.44 -11.75 9.74
CA PRO A 109 0.82 -13.04 10.07
C PRO A 109 1.59 -13.75 11.18
N LYS A 110 0.86 -14.50 12.02
CA LYS A 110 1.51 -15.43 12.95
C LYS A 110 2.29 -16.47 12.13
N THR A 111 3.55 -16.65 12.46
CA THR A 111 4.41 -17.64 11.80
C THR A 111 4.94 -18.64 12.81
N THR A 112 4.86 -19.92 12.47
CA THR A 112 5.52 -21.00 13.22
C THR A 112 6.91 -21.29 12.67
N LEU A 113 7.35 -20.55 11.65
CA LEU A 113 8.65 -20.72 11.03
C LEU A 113 9.74 -20.24 11.98
N ASN A 114 10.79 -21.03 12.11
CA ASN A 114 11.98 -20.59 12.82
C ASN A 114 12.78 -19.59 11.99
N ILE A 115 13.75 -18.92 12.64
CA ILE A 115 14.56 -17.88 12.01
C ILE A 115 15.30 -18.35 10.76
N HIS A 116 15.73 -19.62 10.69
CA HIS A 116 16.43 -20.16 9.52
C HIS A 116 15.48 -20.38 8.36
N GLN A 117 14.27 -20.89 8.61
CA GLN A 117 13.23 -21.03 7.58
C GLN A 117 12.80 -19.67 7.04
N LEU A 118 12.69 -18.65 7.89
CA LEU A 118 12.41 -17.28 7.46
C LEU A 118 13.53 -16.71 6.60
N ALA A 119 14.79 -16.91 6.99
CA ALA A 119 15.94 -16.48 6.19
C ALA A 119 15.94 -17.13 4.80
N THR A 120 15.74 -18.46 4.73
CA THR A 120 15.63 -19.17 3.45
C THR A 120 14.48 -18.66 2.58
N ASN A 121 13.32 -18.41 3.17
CA ASN A 121 12.17 -17.86 2.43
C ASN A 121 12.46 -16.44 1.91
N LEU A 122 13.16 -15.61 2.69
CA LEU A 122 13.58 -14.27 2.25
C LEU A 122 14.58 -14.34 1.08
N ASP A 123 15.52 -15.28 1.12
CA ASP A 123 16.48 -15.49 0.04
C ASP A 123 15.77 -15.92 -1.26
N ILE A 124 14.83 -16.88 -1.17
CA ILE A 124 14.01 -17.33 -2.31
C ILE A 124 13.17 -16.17 -2.87
N LEU A 125 12.54 -15.39 -1.99
CA LEU A 125 11.75 -14.21 -2.39
C LEU A 125 12.63 -13.18 -3.10
N LYS A 126 13.83 -12.92 -2.57
CA LYS A 126 14.78 -12.01 -3.19
C LYS A 126 15.16 -12.49 -4.59
N GLU A 127 15.58 -13.75 -4.74
CA GLU A 127 15.95 -14.33 -6.04
C GLU A 127 14.80 -14.28 -7.05
N THR A 128 13.57 -14.64 -6.62
CA THR A 128 12.40 -14.61 -7.50
C THR A 128 11.99 -13.19 -7.91
N THR A 129 12.10 -12.22 -7.01
CA THR A 129 11.85 -10.80 -7.34
C THR A 129 12.91 -10.24 -8.28
N GLU A 130 14.19 -10.56 -8.06
CA GLU A 130 15.29 -10.15 -8.94
C GLU A 130 15.11 -10.72 -10.35
N LYS A 131 14.78 -12.01 -10.46
CA LYS A 131 14.49 -12.64 -11.75
C LYS A 131 13.29 -12.02 -12.45
N SER A 132 12.20 -11.78 -11.72
CA SER A 132 11.00 -11.15 -12.27
C SER A 132 11.28 -9.73 -12.78
N LEU A 133 12.15 -8.99 -12.07
CA LEU A 133 12.59 -7.66 -12.47
C LEU A 133 13.43 -7.71 -13.74
N GLU A 134 14.33 -8.69 -13.86
CA GLU A 134 15.12 -8.90 -15.07
C GLU A 134 14.24 -9.22 -16.29
N GLU A 135 13.28 -10.14 -16.15
CA GLU A 135 12.32 -10.46 -17.21
C GLU A 135 11.46 -9.25 -17.62
N ALA A 136 11.06 -8.42 -16.65
CA ALA A 136 10.32 -7.19 -16.93
C ALA A 136 11.19 -6.18 -17.72
N ASN A 137 12.44 -6.00 -17.33
CA ASN A 137 13.38 -5.11 -18.02
C ASN A 137 13.67 -5.58 -19.45
N GLN A 138 13.79 -6.89 -19.68
CA GLN A 138 13.95 -7.45 -21.02
C GLN A 138 12.73 -7.14 -21.90
N LYS A 139 11.50 -7.33 -21.38
CA LYS A 139 10.27 -6.99 -22.11
C LYS A 139 10.16 -5.50 -22.42
N ILE A 140 10.60 -4.63 -21.51
CA ILE A 140 10.64 -3.18 -21.74
C ILE A 140 11.60 -2.87 -22.89
N ALA A 141 12.81 -3.42 -22.88
CA ALA A 141 13.79 -3.20 -23.94
C ALA A 141 13.27 -3.67 -25.33
N GLU A 142 12.63 -4.85 -25.40
CA GLU A 142 12.00 -5.33 -26.63
C GLU A 142 10.86 -4.42 -27.12
N GLN A 143 10.10 -3.83 -26.20
CA GLN A 143 9.04 -2.88 -26.54
C GLN A 143 9.61 -1.54 -27.01
N GLU A 144 10.70 -1.06 -26.40
CA GLU A 144 11.40 0.16 -26.82
C GLU A 144 11.95 0.03 -28.24
N GLU A 145 12.55 -1.12 -28.59
CA GLU A 145 13.01 -1.41 -29.94
C GLU A 145 11.85 -1.39 -30.95
N LYS A 146 10.73 -2.06 -30.64
CA LYS A 146 9.52 -2.02 -31.49
C LYS A 146 8.97 -0.61 -31.67
N ILE A 147 8.99 0.21 -30.61
CA ILE A 147 8.55 1.61 -30.68
C ILE A 147 9.48 2.41 -31.60
N GLN A 148 10.79 2.18 -31.53
CA GLN A 148 11.76 2.83 -32.40
C GLN A 148 11.54 2.46 -33.87
N ASP A 149 11.32 1.18 -34.17
CA ASP A 149 11.01 0.71 -35.52
C ASP A 149 9.72 1.34 -36.06
N LEU A 150 8.66 1.37 -35.25
CA LEU A 150 7.39 2.00 -35.63
C LEU A 150 7.54 3.51 -35.88
N ARG A 151 8.37 4.21 -35.09
CA ARG A 151 8.66 5.63 -35.31
C ARG A 151 9.41 5.86 -36.61
N GLN A 152 10.37 4.99 -36.94
CA GLN A 152 11.09 5.05 -38.21
C GLN A 152 10.14 4.84 -39.39
N GLN A 153 9.26 3.85 -39.32
CA GLN A 153 8.25 3.60 -40.36
C GLN A 153 7.28 4.79 -40.53
N LEU A 154 6.87 5.43 -39.43
CA LEU A 154 6.04 6.63 -39.49
C LEU A 154 6.75 7.78 -40.21
N TYR A 155 8.03 8.01 -39.90
CA TYR A 155 8.83 9.06 -40.56
C TYR A 155 8.91 8.83 -42.09
N GLU A 156 9.19 7.60 -42.52
CA GLU A 156 9.23 7.25 -43.94
C GLU A 156 7.87 7.40 -44.63
N GLN A 157 6.78 7.12 -43.93
CA GLN A 157 5.43 7.35 -44.45
C GLN A 157 5.12 8.85 -44.57
N GLU A 158 5.55 9.66 -43.60
CA GLU A 158 5.36 11.11 -43.63
C GLU A 158 6.10 11.76 -44.81
N GLU A 159 7.35 11.36 -45.11
CA GLU A 159 8.07 11.81 -46.31
C GLU A 159 7.31 11.46 -47.59
N LYS A 160 6.88 10.20 -47.75
CA LYS A 160 6.10 9.77 -48.93
C LYS A 160 4.82 10.58 -49.09
N ILE A 161 4.13 10.91 -48.00
CA ILE A 161 2.93 11.75 -48.03
C ILE A 161 3.28 13.17 -48.47
N GLN A 162 4.40 13.74 -48.02
CA GLN A 162 4.85 15.06 -48.49
C GLN A 162 5.15 15.07 -49.98
N ASP A 163 5.86 14.07 -50.49
CA ASP A 163 6.16 13.93 -51.92
C ASP A 163 4.88 13.83 -52.77
N LEU A 164 3.93 12.98 -52.35
CA LEU A 164 2.64 12.84 -53.03
C LEU A 164 1.84 14.14 -53.02
N ARG A 165 1.85 14.90 -51.92
CA ARG A 165 1.21 16.22 -51.84
C ARG A 165 1.83 17.21 -52.81
N GLN A 166 3.16 17.20 -52.96
CA GLN A 166 3.86 18.07 -53.90
C GLN A 166 3.54 17.70 -55.35
N GLN A 167 3.50 16.41 -55.68
CA GLN A 167 3.11 15.94 -57.00
C GLN A 167 1.66 16.33 -57.36
N LEU A 168 0.72 16.18 -56.42
CA LEU A 168 -0.67 16.60 -56.60
C LEU A 168 -0.79 18.11 -56.83
N TYR A 169 0.00 18.91 -56.10
CA TYR A 169 0.02 20.36 -56.29
C TYR A 169 0.48 20.76 -57.69
N GLU A 170 1.56 20.14 -58.20
CA GLU A 170 2.04 20.41 -59.56
C GLU A 170 1.04 19.93 -60.63
N GLN A 171 0.39 18.79 -60.42
CA GLN A 171 -0.68 18.35 -61.32
C GLN A 171 -1.85 19.34 -61.36
N ASP A 172 -2.34 19.80 -60.20
CA ASP A 172 -3.45 20.77 -60.14
C ASP A 172 -3.07 22.09 -60.83
N ARG A 173 -1.83 22.55 -60.65
CA ARG A 173 -1.29 23.72 -61.34
C ARG A 173 -1.30 23.56 -62.86
N ILE A 174 -0.85 22.43 -63.38
CA ILE A 174 -0.86 22.13 -64.81
C ILE A 174 -2.29 22.11 -65.36
N VAL A 175 -3.22 21.45 -64.66
CA VAL A 175 -4.64 21.38 -65.05
C VAL A 175 -5.23 22.79 -65.15
N ARG A 176 -5.00 23.66 -64.16
CA ARG A 176 -5.48 25.05 -64.19
C ARG A 176 -4.94 25.83 -65.40
N LEU A 177 -3.65 25.67 -65.73
CA LEU A 177 -3.05 26.30 -66.90
C LEU A 177 -3.72 25.83 -68.21
N LEU A 178 -3.91 24.52 -68.36
CA LEU A 178 -4.56 23.95 -69.55
C LEU A 178 -6.02 24.39 -69.70
N MET A 179 -6.76 24.51 -68.60
CA MET A 179 -8.14 25.03 -68.65
C MET A 179 -8.16 26.50 -69.09
N SER A 180 -7.24 27.33 -68.58
CA SER A 180 -7.19 28.75 -68.96
C SER A 180 -6.85 29.00 -70.43
N GLN A 181 -6.17 28.06 -71.11
CA GLN A 181 -5.87 28.17 -72.55
C GLN A 181 -7.06 27.75 -73.44
N LYS A 182 -7.93 26.88 -72.93
CA LYS A 182 -9.11 26.39 -73.67
C LYS A 182 -10.25 27.40 -73.76
N ASP A 183 -10.28 28.40 -72.89
CA ASP A 183 -11.32 29.45 -72.88
C ASP A 183 -11.03 30.61 -73.86
N PHE A 184 -9.94 30.55 -74.64
CA PHE A 184 -9.50 31.58 -75.59
C PHE A 184 -9.48 31.15 -77.08
N ASP A 185 -9.89 29.92 -77.40
CA ASP A 185 -10.10 29.39 -78.77
C ASP A 185 -11.61 29.19 -79.04
#